data_AF-A4FCR9-F1
#
_entry.id   AF-A4FCR9-F1
#
_cell.length_a   1.000
_cell.length_b   1.000
_cell.length_c   1.000
_cell.angle_alpha   90.00
_cell.angle_beta   90.00
_cell.angle_gamma   90.00
#
_symmetry.space_group_name_H-M   'P 1'
#
loop_
_entity.id
_entity.type
_entity.pdbx_description
1 polymer ?
#
loop_
_entity_poly.entity_id
_entity_poly.type
_entity_poly.pdbx_seq_one_letter_code
_entity_poly.pdbx_strand_id
1 'polypeptide(L)'
;MARTHRLLVSNLAAATPLRELVQLAKMRRRIEHDYRELKDGLGLDHFERRSLACWYRHGILVSLGQAICAQLRHDPKASAPA
;
A
#
# COMPACT_ATOMS: atom_id res chain seq x y z
N MET A 1 22.69 -18.13 -18.88
CA MET A 1 21.90 -17.46 -17.81
C MET A 1 21.16 -16.28 -18.43
N ALA A 2 19.82 -16.32 -18.49
CA ALA A 2 19.04 -15.25 -19.13
C ALA A 2 18.86 -14.06 -18.18
N ARG A 3 19.30 -12.87 -18.61
CA ARG A 3 19.19 -11.62 -17.84
C ARG A 3 17.74 -11.14 -17.89
N THR A 4 17.03 -11.20 -16.76
CA THR A 4 15.66 -10.69 -16.66
C THR A 4 15.68 -9.16 -16.62
N HIS A 5 15.45 -8.52 -17.76
CA HIS A 5 15.27 -7.07 -17.83
C HIS A 5 13.83 -6.72 -17.46
N ARG A 6 13.65 -5.78 -16.51
CA ARG A 6 12.33 -5.23 -16.17
C ARG A 6 12.14 -3.91 -16.92
N LEU A 7 11.08 -3.85 -17.73
CA LEU A 7 10.66 -2.66 -18.46
C LEU A 7 9.55 -1.93 -17.68
N LEU A 8 9.56 -0.60 -17.72
CA LEU A 8 8.55 0.26 -17.10
C LEU A 8 8.10 1.30 -18.12
N VAL A 9 6.80 1.54 -18.23
CA VAL A 9 6.21 2.54 -19.13
C VAL A 9 5.64 3.66 -18.27
N SER A 10 5.89 4.91 -18.66
CA SER A 10 5.41 6.09 -17.94
C SER A 10 5.05 7.21 -18.91
N ASN A 11 4.08 8.04 -18.52
CA ASN A 11 3.71 9.27 -19.21
C ASN A 11 4.30 10.53 -18.53
N LEU A 12 5.35 10.36 -17.71
CA LEU A 12 6.11 11.45 -17.10
C LEU A 12 6.93 12.20 -18.17
N ALA A 13 7.26 13.47 -17.90
CA ALA A 13 8.06 14.27 -18.82
C ALA A 13 9.43 13.62 -19.08
N ALA A 14 9.96 13.77 -20.29
CA ALA A 14 11.26 13.18 -20.65
C ALA A 14 12.43 13.71 -19.78
N ALA A 15 12.27 14.90 -19.19
CA ALA A 15 13.25 15.49 -18.27
C ALA A 15 13.17 14.93 -16.84
N THR A 16 12.20 14.06 -16.52
CA THR A 16 12.07 13.45 -15.19
C THR A 16 13.31 12.59 -14.89
N PRO A 17 14.00 12.83 -13.75
CA PRO A 17 15.23 12.12 -13.43
C PRO A 17 14.98 10.62 -13.19
N LEU A 18 15.91 9.77 -13.65
CA LEU A 18 15.81 8.32 -13.48
C LEU A 18 15.62 7.89 -12.02
N ARG A 19 16.19 8.63 -11.07
CA ARG A 19 16.02 8.37 -9.63
C ARG A 19 14.55 8.40 -9.21
N GLU A 20 13.80 9.39 -9.70
CA GLU A 20 12.38 9.55 -9.38
C GLU A 20 11.55 8.43 -10.01
N LEU A 21 11.85 8.06 -11.27
CA LEU A 21 11.23 6.90 -11.94
C LEU A 21 11.43 5.61 -11.14
N VAL A 22 12.66 5.36 -10.67
CA VAL A 22 12.97 4.18 -9.85
C VAL A 22 12.28 4.24 -8.50
N GLN A 23 12.18 5.41 -7.86
CA GLN A 23 11.45 5.58 -6.62
C GLN A 23 9.97 5.24 -6.80
N LEU A 24 9.30 5.82 -7.80
CA LEU A 24 7.90 5.52 -8.11
C LEU A 24 7.68 4.03 -8.44
N ALA A 25 8.56 3.44 -9.25
CA ALA A 25 8.49 2.01 -9.57
C ALA A 25 8.62 1.12 -8.33
N LYS A 26 9.44 1.54 -7.35
CA LYS A 26 9.60 0.83 -6.07
C LYS A 26 8.39 1.02 -5.15
N MET A 27 7.73 2.17 -5.17
CA MET A 27 6.52 2.41 -4.37
C MET A 27 5.41 1.40 -4.67
N ARG A 28 5.37 0.79 -5.86
CA ARG A 28 4.46 -0.31 -6.19
C ARG A 28 4.48 -1.46 -5.17
N ARG A 29 5.66 -1.80 -4.62
CA ARG A 29 5.76 -2.87 -3.60
C ARG A 29 5.11 -2.48 -2.27
N ARG A 30 5.00 -1.18 -1.99
CA ARG A 30 4.29 -0.68 -0.81
C ARG A 30 2.81 -1.06 -0.85
N ILE A 31 2.18 -0.96 -2.03
CA ILE A 31 0.78 -1.36 -2.23
C ILE A 31 0.56 -2.83 -1.86
N GLU A 32 1.47 -3.72 -2.28
CA GLU A 32 1.38 -5.15 -1.93
C GLU A 32 1.50 -5.38 -0.42
N HIS A 33 2.32 -4.58 0.26
CA HIS A 33 2.44 -4.65 1.72
C HIS A 33 1.21 -4.10 2.43
N ASP A 34 0.72 -2.92 2.03
CA ASP A 34 -0.48 -2.30 2.58
C ASP A 34 -1.70 -3.21 2.38
N TYR A 35 -1.78 -3.93 1.25
CA TYR A 35 -2.85 -4.90 1.01
C TYR A 35 -2.76 -6.12 1.94
N ARG A 36 -1.55 -6.62 2.25
CA ARG A 36 -1.40 -7.68 3.25
C ARG A 36 -1.83 -7.23 4.64
N GLU A 37 -1.50 -5.99 5.02
CA GLU A 37 -1.94 -5.43 6.30
C GLU A 37 -3.47 -5.28 6.35
N LEU A 38 -4.08 -4.74 5.29
CA LEU A 38 -5.54 -4.63 5.16
C LEU A 38 -6.21 -6.00 5.23
N LYS A 39 -5.67 -6.97 4.48
CA LYS A 39 -6.20 -8.32 4.37
C LYS A 39 -6.08 -9.07 5.67
N ASP A 40 -4.86 -9.38 6.07
CA ASP A 40 -4.57 -10.33 7.14
C ASP A 40 -4.57 -9.63 8.51
N GLY A 41 -4.11 -8.37 8.58
CA GLY A 41 -3.95 -7.63 9.84
C GLY A 41 -5.20 -6.88 10.30
N LEU A 42 -5.99 -6.34 9.36
CA LEU A 42 -7.18 -5.53 9.64
C LEU A 42 -8.49 -6.22 9.29
N GLY A 43 -8.43 -7.47 8.80
CA GLY A 43 -9.59 -8.33 8.64
C GLY A 43 -10.44 -8.05 7.40
N LEU A 44 -9.85 -7.55 6.30
CA LEU A 44 -10.59 -7.42 5.04
C LEU A 44 -11.12 -8.77 4.54
N ASP A 45 -10.42 -9.88 4.83
CA ASP A 45 -10.82 -11.24 4.47
C ASP A 45 -11.73 -11.93 5.50
N HIS A 46 -11.95 -11.33 6.67
CA HIS A 46 -12.83 -11.85 7.73
C HIS A 46 -14.30 -11.45 7.55
N PHE A 47 -14.69 -11.00 6.36
CA PHE A 47 -16.05 -10.57 6.07
C PHE A 47 -16.96 -11.76 5.73
N GLU A 48 -17.96 -12.02 6.57
CA GLU A 48 -18.85 -13.19 6.44
C GLU A 48 -20.25 -12.86 5.89
N ARG A 49 -20.60 -11.57 5.77
CA ARG A 49 -21.98 -11.15 5.45
C ARG A 49 -22.23 -11.13 3.94
N ARG A 50 -23.37 -11.64 3.46
CA ARG A 50 -23.74 -11.56 2.03
C ARG A 50 -24.60 -10.33 1.72
N SER A 51 -24.12 -9.15 2.10
CA SER A 51 -24.79 -7.87 1.85
C SER A 51 -23.81 -6.85 1.31
N LEU A 52 -24.14 -6.26 0.16
CA LEU A 52 -23.31 -5.25 -0.49
C LEU A 52 -23.14 -4.00 0.38
N ALA A 53 -24.19 -3.55 1.06
CA ALA A 53 -24.11 -2.41 1.98
C ALA A 53 -23.18 -2.70 3.17
N CYS A 54 -23.26 -3.91 3.73
CA CYS A 54 -22.33 -4.34 4.78
C CYS A 54 -20.89 -4.44 4.28
N TRP A 55 -20.69 -4.89 3.04
CA TRP A 55 -19.37 -4.96 2.41
C TRP A 55 -18.76 -3.57 2.25
N TYR A 56 -19.51 -2.58 1.77
CA TYR A 56 -19.03 -1.21 1.68
C TYR A 56 -18.64 -0.64 3.04
N ARG A 57 -19.48 -0.83 4.06
CA ARG A 57 -19.17 -0.38 5.42
C ARG A 57 -17.91 -1.06 5.97
N HIS A 58 -17.77 -2.36 5.75
CA HIS A 58 -16.58 -3.12 6.15
C HIS A 58 -15.32 -2.60 5.46
N GLY A 59 -15.36 -2.46 4.12
CA GLY A 59 -14.25 -1.94 3.34
C GLY A 59 -13.82 -0.53 3.76
N ILE A 60 -14.78 0.36 4.06
CA ILE A 60 -14.48 1.70 4.57
C ILE A 60 -13.80 1.64 5.94
N LEU A 61 -14.32 0.83 6.89
CA LEU A 61 -13.73 0.72 8.22
C LEU A 61 -12.31 0.14 8.20
N VAL A 62 -12.09 -0.90 7.39
CA VAL A 62 -10.76 -1.50 7.22
C VAL A 62 -9.79 -0.51 6.56
N SER A 63 -10.24 0.24 5.54
CA SER A 63 -9.44 1.31 4.91
C SER A 63 -9.09 2.45 5.87
N LEU A 64 -10.03 2.83 6.73
CA LEU A 64 -9.82 3.84 7.77
C LEU A 64 -8.79 3.36 8.80
N GLY A 65 -8.88 2.10 9.23
CA GLY A 65 -7.88 1.48 10.11
C GLY A 65 -6.47 1.54 9.50
N GLN A 66 -6.34 1.22 8.21
CA GLN A 66 -5.05 1.30 7.53
C GLN A 66 -4.51 2.73 7.42
N ALA A 67 -5.39 3.71 7.18
CA ALA A 67 -4.98 5.12 7.16
C ALA A 67 -4.44 5.55 8.52
N ILE A 68 -5.08 5.14 9.63
CA ILE A 68 -4.60 5.42 10.98
C ILE A 68 -3.25 4.75 11.24
N CYS A 69 -3.09 3.47 10.92
CA CYS A 69 -1.81 2.77 11.04
C CYS A 69 -0.70 3.43 10.21
N ALA A 70 -1.01 3.86 8.99
CA ALA A 70 -0.07 4.58 8.13
C ALA A 70 0.36 5.93 8.73
N GLN A 71 -0.57 6.67 9.36
CA GLN A 71 -0.25 7.92 10.06
C GLN A 71 0.64 7.68 11.27
N LEU A 72 0.33 6.68 12.10
CA LEU A 72 1.14 6.33 13.28
C LEU A 72 2.56 5.88 12.92
N ARG A 73 2.75 5.29 11.73
CA ARG A 73 4.10 4.98 11.21
C ARG A 73 4.85 6.22 10.71
N HIS A 74 4.12 7.24 10.24
CA HIS A 74 4.74 8.45 9.71
C HIS A 74 5.16 9.41 10.83
N ASP A 75 4.33 9.54 11.87
CA ASP A 75 4.59 10.34 13.08
C ASP A 75 4.49 9.42 14.32
N PRO A 76 5.59 8.71 14.65
CA PRO A 76 5.58 7.83 15.80
C PRO A 76 5.64 8.65 17.09
N LYS A 77 4.61 8.50 17.94
CA LYS A 77 4.52 9.17 19.25
C LYS A 77 5.70 8.83 20.20
N ALA A 78 6.37 7.71 19.98
CA ALA A 78 7.56 7.30 20.74
C ALA A 78 8.77 7.22 19.82
N SER A 79 9.91 7.76 20.27
CA SER A 79 11.19 7.62 19.58
C SER A 79 11.59 6.14 19.50
N ALA A 80 12.21 5.75 18.39
CA ALA A 80 12.72 4.39 18.24
C ALA A 80 13.67 4.05 19.39
N PRO A 81 13.61 2.84 19.96
CA PRO A 81 14.55 2.44 21.00
C PRO A 81 15.99 2.51 20.46
N ALA A 82 16.89 3.02 21.29
CA ALA A 82 18.32 3.23 20.97
C ALA A 82 19.07 1.92 20.72
#